data_AF-A0AAU0X6R0-F1
#
_entry.id   AF-A0AAU0X6R0-F1
#
_cell.length_a   1.000
_cell.length_b   1.000
_cell.length_c   1.000
_cell.angle_alpha   90.00
_cell.angle_beta   90.00
_cell.angle_gamma   90.00
#
_symmetry.space_group_name_H-M   'P 1'
#
loop_
_entity.id
_entity.type
_entity.pdbx_description
1 polymer ?
#
loop_
_entity_poly.entity_id
_entity_poly.type
_entity_poly.pdbx_seq_one_letter_code
_entity_poly.pdbx_strand_id
1 'polypeptide(L)'
;MIDSVRAAEFAEVMRPRVAELLEARTSVVALCFIERLPLWREAEPAAPTEMRPEVFNNLRRSGNVFSKVWAASYQLFLGGDNKPPAGPNFSGDPNKREKYKESNRAFWGGWNSVAGQLEAATQPRSGWLCIHSFLVLTPEHLQVFYAPSAQATEYEVGEGAQAGWQIPRSRLSWIRKHHKKEGCFEFGFDDGSWCTLYLPAHEEAMPQIPGILAAGAPTP
;
A
#
# COMPACT_ATOMS: atom_id res chain seq x y z
N MET A 1 15.55 4.28 3.48
CA MET A 1 15.40 3.91 2.07
C MET A 1 15.77 2.45 2.00
N ILE A 2 14.79 1.58 1.76
CA ILE A 2 15.05 0.16 1.61
C ILE A 2 15.60 -0.02 0.20
N ASP A 3 16.75 -0.67 0.05
CA ASP A 3 17.20 -1.06 -1.28
C ASP A 3 16.26 -2.14 -1.82
N SER A 4 15.91 -2.06 -3.10
CA SER A 4 15.07 -3.01 -3.86
C SER A 4 15.35 -4.48 -3.51
N VAL A 5 16.61 -4.86 -3.35
CA VAL A 5 17.05 -6.22 -2.96
C VAL A 5 16.49 -6.63 -1.60
N ARG A 6 16.57 -5.74 -0.61
CA ARG A 6 16.11 -6.01 0.76
C ARG A 6 14.58 -6.09 0.83
N ALA A 7 13.87 -5.33 0.00
CA ALA A 7 12.42 -5.41 -0.08
C ALA A 7 11.94 -6.74 -0.72
N ALA A 8 12.68 -7.30 -1.68
CA ALA A 8 12.39 -8.63 -2.25
C ALA A 8 12.62 -9.72 -1.21
N GLU A 9 13.77 -9.71 -0.54
CA GLU A 9 14.09 -10.66 0.53
C GLU A 9 13.03 -10.62 1.63
N PHE A 10 12.60 -9.43 2.01
CA PHE A 10 11.54 -9.24 3.01
C PHE A 10 10.19 -9.79 2.56
N ALA A 11 9.81 -9.59 1.30
CA ALA A 11 8.59 -10.18 0.74
C ALA A 11 8.64 -11.72 0.74
N GLU A 12 9.79 -12.32 0.43
CA GLU A 12 9.95 -13.78 0.46
C GLU A 12 9.88 -14.36 1.88
N VAL A 13 10.44 -13.67 2.87
CA VAL A 13 10.28 -14.05 4.30
C VAL A 13 8.81 -14.02 4.71
N MET A 14 8.03 -13.09 4.18
CA MET A 14 6.60 -12.95 4.49
C MET A 14 5.69 -13.91 3.75
N ARG A 15 6.12 -14.45 2.61
CA ARG A 15 5.34 -15.37 1.78
C ARG A 15 4.73 -16.55 2.56
N PRO A 16 5.48 -17.32 3.37
CA PRO A 16 4.89 -18.42 4.15
C PRO A 16 3.89 -17.92 5.20
N ARG A 17 4.14 -16.77 5.84
CA ARG A 17 3.24 -16.20 6.86
C ARG A 17 1.93 -15.69 6.27
N VAL A 18 2.01 -15.06 5.09
CA VAL A 18 0.83 -14.69 4.31
C VAL A 18 0.07 -15.93 3.88
N ALA A 19 0.76 -16.98 3.43
CA ALA A 19 0.13 -18.24 3.06
C ALA A 19 -0.53 -18.97 4.25
N GLU A 20 -0.01 -18.85 5.47
CA GLU A 20 -0.65 -19.37 6.70
C GLU A 20 -1.96 -18.65 7.03
N LEU A 21 -2.05 -17.34 6.72
CA LEU A 21 -3.23 -16.52 6.99
C LEU A 21 -4.29 -16.61 5.90
N LEU A 22 -3.86 -16.81 4.67
CA LEU A 22 -4.76 -17.21 3.60
C LEU A 22 -5.24 -18.63 3.91
N GLU A 23 -6.52 -18.93 3.65
CA GLU A 23 -7.01 -20.30 3.79
C GLU A 23 -6.07 -21.26 3.04
N ALA A 24 -5.77 -22.43 3.61
CA ALA A 24 -4.70 -23.36 3.20
C ALA A 24 -4.73 -23.86 1.75
N ARG A 25 -5.64 -23.34 0.91
CA ARG A 25 -5.85 -23.66 -0.51
C ARG A 25 -5.73 -22.46 -1.45
N THR A 26 -5.51 -21.26 -0.92
CA THR A 26 -5.43 -20.06 -1.74
C THR A 26 -4.01 -19.86 -2.24
N SER A 27 -3.79 -20.01 -3.54
CA SER A 27 -2.50 -19.72 -4.15
C SER A 27 -2.23 -18.21 -4.15
N VAL A 28 -1.02 -17.83 -3.74
CA VAL A 28 -0.53 -16.46 -3.88
C VAL A 28 0.02 -16.30 -5.29
N VAL A 29 -0.63 -15.45 -6.10
CA VAL A 29 -0.18 -15.10 -7.46
C VAL A 29 0.97 -14.10 -7.37
N ALA A 30 0.82 -13.07 -6.54
CA ALA A 30 1.85 -12.09 -6.28
C ALA A 30 1.80 -11.60 -4.83
N LEU A 31 2.97 -11.37 -4.23
CA LEU A 31 3.15 -10.75 -2.94
C LEU A 31 4.16 -9.63 -3.11
N CYS A 32 3.76 -8.39 -2.82
CA CYS A 32 4.57 -7.22 -3.11
C CYS A 32 4.66 -6.29 -1.92
N PHE A 33 5.90 -5.96 -1.53
CA PHE A 33 6.15 -4.96 -0.51
C PHE A 33 5.72 -3.57 -1.01
N ILE A 34 4.89 -2.88 -0.21
CA ILE A 34 4.47 -1.50 -0.49
C ILE A 34 5.38 -0.58 0.32
N GLU A 35 6.23 0.20 -0.36
CA GLU A 35 7.04 1.22 0.30
C GLU A 35 6.42 2.61 0.09
N ARG A 36 6.09 3.28 1.20
CA ARG A 36 5.70 4.69 1.17
C ARG A 36 6.93 5.56 1.36
N LEU A 37 7.45 6.09 0.26
CA LEU A 37 8.59 6.99 0.30
C LEU A 37 8.11 8.45 0.35
N PRO A 38 8.64 9.26 1.28
CA PRO A 38 8.26 10.67 1.43
C PRO A 38 8.82 11.58 0.32
N LEU A 39 9.64 11.09 -0.62
CA LEU A 39 10.52 11.93 -1.43
C LEU A 39 10.07 12.23 -2.87
N TRP A 40 8.98 11.63 -3.39
CA TRP A 40 8.64 11.73 -4.84
C TRP A 40 7.19 12.11 -5.17
N ARG A 41 6.37 12.40 -4.17
CA ARG A 41 4.97 12.83 -4.34
C ARG A 41 4.87 14.28 -3.86
N GLU A 42 4.24 15.16 -4.63
CA GLU A 42 3.62 16.36 -4.05
C GLU A 42 2.71 15.85 -2.93
N ALA A 43 2.98 16.31 -1.69
CA ALA A 43 2.36 15.88 -0.43
C ALA A 43 1.32 14.75 -0.58
N GLU A 44 1.72 13.52 -0.25
CA GLU A 44 0.80 12.38 -0.26
C GLU A 44 -0.52 12.76 0.41
N PRO A 45 -1.66 12.53 -0.26
CA PRO A 45 -2.93 12.87 0.35
C PRO A 45 -3.09 11.99 1.60
N ALA A 46 -3.13 12.64 2.76
CA ALA A 46 -3.37 11.95 4.01
C ALA A 46 -4.81 11.43 4.00
N ALA A 47 -4.97 10.11 4.13
CA ALA A 47 -6.29 9.50 4.22
C ALA A 47 -7.03 9.99 5.48
N PRO A 48 -8.35 10.22 5.40
CA PRO A 48 -9.16 10.49 6.58
C PRO A 48 -8.96 9.40 7.64
N THR A 49 -8.90 9.80 8.91
CA THR A 49 -8.54 8.92 10.03
C THR A 49 -9.49 7.70 10.11
N GLU A 50 -10.76 7.93 9.84
CA GLU A 50 -11.85 6.96 9.82
C GLU A 50 -11.73 5.92 8.69
N MET A 51 -11.00 6.22 7.61
CA MET A 51 -10.77 5.29 6.50
C MET A 51 -9.47 4.53 6.61
N ARG A 52 -8.58 4.94 7.53
CA ARG A 52 -7.33 4.26 7.78
C ARG A 52 -7.55 3.02 8.65
N PRO A 53 -7.10 1.84 8.22
CA PRO A 53 -7.30 0.62 8.99
C PRO A 53 -6.49 0.66 10.29
N GLU A 54 -7.11 0.17 11.35
CA GLU A 54 -6.52 0.08 12.68
C GLU A 54 -5.93 -1.32 12.87
N VAL A 55 -4.61 -1.41 13.05
CA VAL A 55 -3.88 -2.69 13.02
C VAL A 55 -3.08 -2.90 14.29
N PHE A 56 -3.10 -4.14 14.78
CA PHE A 56 -2.35 -4.60 15.96
C PHE A 56 -2.64 -3.85 17.29
N ASN A 57 -3.78 -3.16 17.41
CA ASN A 57 -4.12 -2.37 18.60
C ASN A 57 -4.49 -3.21 19.84
N ASN A 58 -4.76 -4.51 19.66
CA ASN A 58 -5.06 -5.43 20.76
C ASN A 58 -3.86 -6.27 21.22
N LEU A 59 -2.68 -6.10 20.61
CA LEU A 59 -1.49 -6.85 20.99
C LEU A 59 -0.69 -6.09 22.05
N ARG A 60 -0.38 -6.77 23.17
CA ARG A 60 0.33 -6.19 24.31
C ARG A 60 1.80 -5.95 23.96
N ARG A 61 2.22 -4.69 24.03
CA ARG A 61 3.60 -4.22 23.82
C ARG A 61 4.51 -4.74 24.94
N SER A 62 5.56 -5.51 24.65
CA SER A 62 6.70 -5.63 25.58
C SER A 62 7.50 -4.33 25.47
N GLY A 63 7.18 -3.36 26.34
CA GLY A 63 7.60 -1.98 26.16
C GLY A 63 9.01 -1.70 26.66
N ASN A 64 9.84 -1.09 25.79
CA ASN A 64 11.00 -0.29 26.22
C ASN A 64 10.71 1.20 25.98
N VAL A 65 11.02 2.05 26.96
CA VAL A 65 10.65 3.49 27.03
C VAL A 65 11.15 4.29 25.81
N PHE A 66 12.29 3.90 25.26
CA PHE A 66 12.88 4.51 24.06
C PHE A 66 11.96 4.43 22.83
N SER A 67 11.17 3.35 22.72
CA SER A 67 10.21 3.17 21.62
C SER A 67 9.01 4.12 21.69
N LYS A 68 8.71 4.70 22.86
CA LYS A 68 7.65 5.70 23.00
C LYS A 68 8.12 7.07 22.52
N VAL A 69 9.39 7.40 22.77
CA VAL A 69 10.01 8.66 22.33
C VAL A 69 10.19 8.69 20.80
N TRP A 70 10.63 7.56 20.21
CA TRP A 70 10.68 7.44 18.75
C TRP A 70 9.27 7.38 18.12
N ALA A 71 8.27 6.83 18.82
CA ALA A 71 6.89 6.83 18.32
C ALA A 71 6.33 8.25 18.21
N ALA A 72 6.64 9.06 19.23
CA ALA A 72 6.26 10.46 19.27
C ALA A 72 6.96 11.27 18.15
N SER A 73 8.22 10.98 17.83
CA SER A 73 8.90 11.66 16.72
C SER A 73 8.41 11.18 15.35
N TYR A 74 8.15 9.88 15.15
CA TYR A 74 7.57 9.36 13.91
C TYR A 74 6.13 9.87 13.70
N GLN A 75 5.33 9.96 14.77
CA GLN A 75 4.03 10.64 14.75
C GLN A 75 4.18 12.13 14.47
N LEU A 76 5.17 12.85 15.00
CA LEU A 76 5.37 14.25 14.63
C LEU A 76 5.75 14.43 13.14
N PHE A 77 6.52 13.49 12.59
CA PHE A 77 6.94 13.52 11.18
C PHE A 77 5.85 13.04 10.20
N LEU A 78 4.93 12.15 10.62
CA LEU A 78 3.86 11.60 9.77
C LEU A 78 2.42 12.01 10.17
N GLY A 79 2.24 12.70 11.29
CA GLY A 79 0.95 12.82 11.96
C GLY A 79 0.93 13.78 13.15
N GLY A 80 1.55 14.97 13.01
CA GLY A 80 1.02 16.10 13.75
C GLY A 80 -0.46 16.26 13.41
N ASP A 81 -1.29 16.68 14.38
CA ASP A 81 -2.74 16.94 14.32
C ASP A 81 -3.14 17.99 13.26
N ASN A 82 -2.68 17.80 12.04
CA ASN A 82 -3.14 18.48 10.87
C ASN A 82 -4.43 17.75 10.51
N LYS A 83 -5.56 18.39 10.79
CA LYS A 83 -6.78 18.17 10.01
C LYS A 83 -6.33 17.88 8.58
N PRO A 84 -6.72 16.75 7.96
CA PRO A 84 -6.30 16.48 6.60
C PRO A 84 -6.61 17.75 5.80
N PRO A 85 -5.60 18.39 5.16
CA PRO A 85 -5.89 19.55 4.33
C PRO A 85 -7.03 19.11 3.44
N ALA A 86 -8.15 19.85 3.46
CA ALA A 86 -9.40 19.47 2.80
C ALA A 86 -9.02 18.85 1.46
N GLY A 87 -9.09 17.50 1.39
CA GLY A 87 -8.45 16.77 0.31
C GLY A 87 -8.96 17.39 -0.98
N PRO A 88 -8.09 17.68 -1.98
CA PRO A 88 -8.52 18.40 -3.16
C PRO A 88 -9.79 17.75 -3.65
N ASN A 89 -10.90 18.48 -3.73
CA ASN A 89 -12.21 17.96 -4.15
C ASN A 89 -11.97 17.01 -5.32
N PHE A 90 -11.95 15.71 -5.04
CA PHE A 90 -11.57 14.71 -6.02
C PHE A 90 -12.79 14.60 -6.92
N SER A 91 -12.85 15.48 -7.92
CA SER A 91 -13.97 15.45 -8.83
C SER A 91 -13.87 14.11 -9.55
N GLY A 92 -14.89 13.26 -9.38
CA GLY A 92 -15.11 12.09 -10.23
C GLY A 92 -15.42 12.45 -11.68
N ASP A 93 -15.20 13.72 -12.07
CA ASP A 93 -15.28 14.23 -13.43
C ASP A 93 -14.26 13.50 -14.31
N PRO A 94 -14.72 12.63 -15.24
CA PRO A 94 -13.85 11.83 -16.09
C PRO A 94 -12.91 12.69 -16.95
N ASN A 95 -13.32 13.93 -17.28
CA ASN A 95 -12.54 14.84 -18.14
C ASN A 95 -11.26 15.34 -17.47
N LYS A 96 -11.14 15.25 -16.15
CA LYS A 96 -9.93 15.65 -15.41
C LYS A 96 -8.98 14.48 -15.14
N ARG A 97 -9.37 13.24 -15.49
CA ARG A 97 -8.61 12.02 -15.22
C ARG A 97 -7.19 12.08 -15.80
N GLU A 98 -7.04 12.53 -17.05
CA GLU A 98 -5.74 12.61 -17.73
C GLU A 98 -4.84 13.67 -17.10
N LYS A 99 -5.37 14.87 -16.86
CA LYS A 99 -4.64 15.94 -16.15
C LYS A 99 -4.15 15.50 -14.77
N TYR A 100 -4.94 14.67 -14.07
CA TYR A 100 -4.57 14.14 -12.75
C TYR A 100 -3.44 13.11 -12.84
N LYS A 101 -3.40 12.31 -13.91
CA LYS A 101 -2.28 11.38 -14.21
C LYS A 101 -0.99 12.13 -14.48
N GLU A 102 -1.06 13.23 -15.23
CA GLU A 102 0.11 14.08 -15.51
C GLU A 102 0.66 14.76 -14.25
N SER A 103 -0.22 15.08 -13.29
CA SER A 103 0.16 15.70 -12.00
C SER A 103 0.78 14.74 -10.97
N ASN A 104 1.18 13.52 -11.36
CA ASN A 104 1.86 12.56 -10.47
C ASN A 104 1.10 12.23 -9.17
N ARG A 105 -0.22 12.30 -9.18
CA ARG A 105 -1.04 12.02 -7.98
C ARG A 105 -0.98 10.55 -7.59
N ALA A 106 -1.16 10.31 -6.29
CA ALA A 106 -1.23 8.98 -5.72
C ALA A 106 -2.45 8.18 -6.23
N PHE A 107 -3.61 8.83 -6.41
CA PHE A 107 -4.81 8.18 -6.92
C PHE A 107 -5.84 9.18 -7.50
N TRP A 108 -6.86 8.65 -8.19
CA TRP A 108 -8.05 9.34 -8.70
C TRP A 108 -9.32 8.56 -8.37
N GLY A 109 -10.45 9.25 -8.18
CA GLY A 109 -11.75 8.66 -7.81
C GLY A 109 -12.29 9.10 -6.44
N GLY A 110 -11.46 9.76 -5.62
CA GLY A 110 -11.84 10.21 -4.27
C GLY A 110 -11.81 9.09 -3.23
N TRP A 111 -11.86 9.44 -1.95
CA TRP A 111 -11.59 8.49 -0.86
C TRP A 111 -12.60 7.33 -0.75
N ASN A 112 -13.83 7.52 -1.25
CA ASN A 112 -14.86 6.48 -1.27
C ASN A 112 -14.71 5.49 -2.44
N SER A 113 -13.90 5.80 -3.46
CA SER A 113 -13.62 4.89 -4.57
C SER A 113 -12.71 3.74 -4.15
N VAL A 114 -12.64 2.68 -4.97
CA VAL A 114 -11.74 1.55 -4.71
C VAL A 114 -10.29 1.99 -4.60
N ALA A 115 -9.84 2.87 -5.49
CA ALA A 115 -8.49 3.42 -5.44
C ALA A 115 -8.23 4.24 -4.17
N GLY A 116 -9.22 5.02 -3.73
CA GLY A 116 -9.13 5.79 -2.49
C GLY A 116 -9.04 4.89 -1.26
N GLN A 117 -9.83 3.82 -1.22
CA GLN A 117 -9.79 2.84 -0.16
C GLN A 117 -8.46 2.06 -0.14
N LEU A 118 -7.92 1.69 -1.30
CA LEU A 118 -6.59 1.07 -1.40
C LEU A 118 -5.50 2.03 -0.90
N GLU A 119 -5.51 3.29 -1.35
CA GLU A 119 -4.55 4.29 -0.89
C GLU A 119 -4.67 4.46 0.64
N ALA A 120 -5.88 4.53 1.19
CA ALA A 120 -6.11 4.61 2.64
C ALA A 120 -5.59 3.36 3.38
N ALA A 121 -5.75 2.17 2.79
CA ALA A 121 -5.25 0.92 3.34
C ALA A 121 -3.72 0.87 3.43
N THR A 122 -3.00 1.62 2.58
CA THR A 122 -1.54 1.75 2.69
C THR A 122 -1.09 2.67 3.83
N GLN A 123 -2.02 3.30 4.54
CA GLN A 123 -1.76 4.23 5.64
C GLN A 123 -2.33 3.70 6.97
N PRO A 124 -1.92 2.51 7.43
CA PRO A 124 -2.48 1.92 8.64
C PRO A 124 -2.19 2.77 9.88
N ARG A 125 -3.12 2.77 10.84
CA ARG A 125 -2.92 3.31 12.19
C ARG A 125 -2.55 2.18 13.12
N SER A 126 -1.45 2.35 13.86
CA SER A 126 -1.02 1.36 14.86
C SER A 126 -0.31 2.02 16.03
N GLY A 127 -0.40 1.39 17.21
CA GLY A 127 0.47 1.70 18.35
C GLY A 127 1.91 1.18 18.21
N TRP A 128 2.20 0.39 17.16
CA TRP A 128 3.52 -0.12 16.82
C TRP A 128 4.30 0.89 15.97
N LEU A 129 5.63 0.92 16.12
CA LEU A 129 6.49 1.91 15.46
C LEU A 129 6.62 1.71 13.96
N CYS A 130 6.74 0.45 13.54
CA CYS A 130 7.09 0.10 12.18
C CYS A 130 6.14 -0.99 11.72
N ILE A 131 5.15 -0.59 10.91
CA ILE A 131 4.25 -1.51 10.22
C ILE A 131 4.59 -1.50 8.74
N HIS A 132 4.81 -2.68 8.20
CA HIS A 132 4.98 -2.90 6.78
C HIS A 132 3.66 -3.32 6.15
N SER A 133 3.38 -2.81 4.96
CA SER A 133 2.20 -3.16 4.18
C SER A 133 2.61 -3.99 2.97
N PHE A 134 1.83 -5.02 2.66
CA PHE A 134 2.06 -5.90 1.53
C PHE A 134 0.81 -5.98 0.68
N LEU A 135 0.98 -5.84 -0.63
CA LEU A 135 -0.06 -6.12 -1.59
C LEU A 135 -0.04 -7.61 -1.94
N VAL A 136 -1.17 -8.28 -1.76
CA VAL A 136 -1.32 -9.71 -2.07
C VAL A 136 -2.35 -9.86 -3.15
N LEU A 137 -1.95 -10.50 -4.23
CA LEU A 137 -2.85 -10.92 -5.30
C LEU A 137 -3.05 -12.43 -5.22
N THR A 138 -4.31 -12.85 -5.15
CA THR A 138 -4.74 -14.24 -5.27
C THR A 138 -5.63 -14.36 -6.52
N PRO A 139 -6.02 -15.59 -6.94
CA PRO A 139 -6.96 -15.75 -8.03
C PRO A 139 -8.29 -15.04 -7.78
N GLU A 140 -8.70 -14.94 -6.52
CA GLU A 140 -10.02 -14.44 -6.12
C GLU A 140 -10.00 -13.01 -5.61
N HIS A 141 -8.88 -12.52 -5.07
CA HIS A 141 -8.84 -11.26 -4.34
C HIS A 141 -7.56 -10.44 -4.60
N LEU A 142 -7.71 -9.13 -4.46
CA LEU A 142 -6.60 -8.20 -4.20
C LEU A 142 -6.72 -7.75 -2.74
N GLN A 143 -5.64 -7.90 -1.96
CA GLN A 143 -5.66 -7.69 -0.51
C GLN A 143 -4.42 -6.93 -0.03
N VAL A 144 -4.55 -6.24 1.10
CA VAL A 144 -3.43 -5.64 1.82
C VAL A 144 -3.23 -6.39 3.13
N PHE A 145 -2.00 -6.84 3.37
CA PHE A 145 -1.57 -7.42 4.64
C PHE A 145 -0.63 -6.49 5.38
N TYR A 146 -0.65 -6.58 6.70
CA TYR A 146 0.23 -5.82 7.58
C TYR A 146 1.12 -6.76 8.38
N ALA A 147 2.36 -6.35 8.61
CA ALA A 147 3.25 -7.05 9.53
C ALA A 147 4.05 -6.03 10.36
N PRO A 148 4.22 -6.25 11.68
CA PRO A 148 5.09 -5.44 12.50
C PRO A 148 6.55 -5.79 12.26
N SER A 149 7.42 -4.78 12.27
CA SER A 149 8.86 -4.98 12.38
C SER A 149 9.27 -5.04 13.86
N ALA A 150 10.04 -6.05 14.23
CA ALA A 150 10.74 -6.15 15.51
C ALA A 150 11.86 -5.10 15.55
N GLN A 151 12.06 -4.46 16.70
CA GLN A 151 12.89 -3.25 16.82
C GLN A 151 14.40 -3.50 16.70
N ALA A 152 15.06 -2.51 16.09
CA ALA A 152 16.45 -2.04 16.25
C ALA A 152 17.57 -2.61 15.36
N THR A 153 17.37 -3.70 14.62
CA THR A 153 18.29 -4.13 13.55
C THR A 153 17.49 -4.66 12.37
N GLU A 154 18.11 -4.61 11.18
CA GLU A 154 17.53 -4.88 9.86
C GLU A 154 16.44 -5.98 9.87
N TYR A 155 15.18 -5.53 9.87
CA TYR A 155 13.99 -6.22 9.37
C TYR A 155 13.66 -7.61 9.93
N GLU A 156 13.84 -7.85 11.24
CA GLU A 156 13.19 -9.01 11.85
C GLU A 156 11.66 -8.77 11.90
N VAL A 157 10.89 -9.70 11.34
CA VAL A 157 9.43 -9.69 11.40
C VAL A 157 9.00 -10.15 12.79
N GLY A 158 8.15 -9.37 13.47
CA GLY A 158 7.54 -9.83 14.72
C GLY A 158 6.55 -10.98 14.50
N GLU A 159 6.16 -11.69 15.54
CA GLU A 159 5.08 -12.67 15.41
C GLU A 159 3.77 -11.97 14.99
N GLY A 160 3.20 -12.44 13.87
CA GLY A 160 1.87 -12.07 13.40
C GLY A 160 1.87 -11.21 12.14
N ALA A 161 1.08 -11.63 11.16
CA ALA A 161 0.58 -10.76 10.11
C ALA A 161 -0.93 -10.59 10.27
N GLN A 162 -1.47 -9.47 9.81
CA GLN A 162 -2.89 -9.16 9.90
C GLN A 162 -3.42 -8.88 8.49
N ALA A 163 -4.48 -9.62 8.11
CA ALA A 163 -5.24 -9.32 6.91
C ALA A 163 -5.99 -7.99 7.07
N GLY A 164 -5.94 -7.18 6.02
CA GLY A 164 -6.47 -5.82 6.01
C GLY A 164 -7.60 -5.64 5.00
N TRP A 165 -7.50 -4.53 4.27
CA TRP A 165 -8.40 -4.22 3.16
C TRP A 165 -8.34 -5.32 2.10
N GLN A 166 -9.50 -5.67 1.53
CA GLN A 166 -9.62 -6.64 0.45
C GLN A 166 -10.75 -6.29 -0.51
N ILE A 167 -10.58 -6.68 -1.77
CA ILE A 167 -11.63 -6.64 -2.79
C ILE A 167 -11.58 -7.92 -3.65
N PRO A 168 -12.70 -8.29 -4.31
CA PRO A 168 -12.68 -9.31 -5.35
C PRO A 168 -11.73 -8.92 -6.49
N ARG A 169 -11.00 -9.90 -7.05
CA ARG A 169 -10.07 -9.72 -8.16
C ARG A 169 -10.74 -9.13 -9.40
N SER A 170 -12.04 -9.37 -9.59
CA SER A 170 -12.85 -8.83 -10.69
C SER A 170 -13.01 -7.31 -10.66
N ARG A 171 -12.83 -6.67 -9.49
CA ARG A 171 -12.84 -5.21 -9.33
C ARG A 171 -11.57 -4.55 -9.91
N LEU A 172 -10.48 -5.31 -10.07
CA LEU A 172 -9.22 -4.83 -10.62
C LEU A 172 -9.24 -5.01 -12.15
N SER A 173 -9.43 -3.91 -12.87
CA SER A 173 -9.60 -3.89 -14.33
C SER A 173 -8.27 -3.95 -15.08
N TRP A 174 -7.23 -3.26 -14.59
CA TRP A 174 -5.91 -3.27 -15.22
C TRP A 174 -4.81 -2.94 -14.22
N ILE A 175 -3.61 -3.41 -14.51
CA ILE A 175 -2.36 -2.99 -13.85
C ILE A 175 -1.42 -2.49 -14.93
N ARG A 176 -0.59 -1.49 -14.66
CA ARG A 176 0.47 -1.09 -15.60
C ARG A 176 1.68 -0.54 -14.87
N LYS A 177 2.86 -0.75 -15.46
CA LYS A 177 4.09 -0.10 -15.00
C LYS A 177 4.00 1.40 -15.29
N HIS A 178 4.36 2.23 -14.32
CA HIS A 178 4.35 3.67 -14.49
C HIS A 178 5.54 4.11 -15.37
N HIS A 179 5.24 4.66 -16.54
CA HIS A 179 6.25 4.99 -17.58
C HIS A 179 7.36 5.96 -17.15
N LYS A 180 7.13 6.83 -16.16
CA LYS A 180 8.10 7.85 -15.69
C LYS A 180 8.80 7.49 -14.38
N LYS A 181 8.34 6.47 -13.66
CA LYS A 181 8.79 6.19 -12.29
C LYS A 181 9.04 4.70 -12.13
N GLU A 182 10.31 4.35 -12.03
CA GLU A 182 10.75 2.97 -11.77
C GLU A 182 10.15 2.46 -10.45
N GLY A 183 9.87 1.16 -10.38
CA GLY A 183 9.20 0.55 -9.23
C GLY A 183 7.76 1.01 -8.97
N CYS A 184 7.19 1.95 -9.74
CA CYS A 184 5.79 2.37 -9.58
C CYS A 184 4.85 1.59 -10.50
N PHE A 185 3.72 1.16 -9.94
CA PHE A 185 2.65 0.47 -10.66
C PHE A 185 1.32 1.18 -10.44
N GLU A 186 0.58 1.37 -11.52
CA GLU A 186 -0.77 1.91 -11.49
C GLU A 186 -1.78 0.75 -11.54
N PHE A 187 -2.77 0.81 -10.66
CA PHE A 187 -3.86 -0.14 -10.51
C PHE A 187 -5.15 0.60 -10.86
N GLY A 188 -5.89 0.10 -11.84
CA GLY A 188 -7.19 0.64 -12.23
C GLY A 188 -8.33 -0.29 -11.90
N PHE A 189 -9.45 0.29 -11.48
CA PHE A 189 -10.62 -0.43 -10.98
C PHE A 189 -11.86 -0.22 -11.85
N ASP A 190 -12.85 -1.07 -11.64
CA ASP A 190 -14.10 -1.12 -12.39
C ASP A 190 -15.02 0.10 -12.17
N ASP A 191 -14.83 0.82 -11.05
CA ASP A 191 -15.45 2.13 -10.79
C ASP A 191 -14.74 3.29 -11.54
N GLY A 192 -13.77 2.96 -12.40
CA GLY A 192 -12.95 3.90 -13.17
C GLY A 192 -11.81 4.54 -12.37
N SER A 193 -11.78 4.34 -11.05
CA SER A 193 -10.74 4.87 -10.16
C SER A 193 -9.38 4.24 -10.44
N TRP A 194 -8.30 4.92 -10.07
CA TRP A 194 -6.95 4.35 -10.18
C TRP A 194 -6.04 4.82 -9.06
N CYS A 195 -5.08 4.00 -8.65
CA CYS A 195 -4.08 4.27 -7.62
C CYS A 195 -2.68 3.88 -8.13
N THR A 196 -1.66 4.65 -7.76
CA THR A 196 -0.25 4.37 -8.05
C THR A 196 0.44 3.92 -6.77
N LEU A 197 0.97 2.70 -6.74
CA LEU A 197 1.77 2.19 -5.63
C LEU A 197 3.23 2.06 -6.02
N TYR A 198 4.12 2.25 -5.07
CA TYR A 198 5.55 1.99 -5.27
C TYR A 198 5.91 0.62 -4.66
N LEU A 199 6.40 -0.26 -5.54
CA LEU A 199 6.68 -1.68 -5.33
C LEU A 199 8.14 -1.96 -5.79
N PRO A 200 9.15 -1.52 -5.02
CA PRO A 200 10.56 -1.42 -5.47
C PRO A 200 11.18 -2.74 -5.92
N ALA A 201 10.68 -3.86 -5.42
CA ALA A 201 11.33 -5.16 -5.51
C ALA A 201 10.63 -6.15 -6.45
N HIS A 202 9.58 -5.70 -7.14
CA HIS A 202 8.62 -6.61 -7.77
C HIS A 202 8.41 -6.34 -9.26
N GLU A 203 9.38 -5.72 -9.92
CA GLU A 203 9.34 -5.56 -11.38
C GLU A 203 9.28 -6.90 -12.12
N GLU A 204 9.82 -7.97 -11.54
CA GLU A 204 9.79 -9.32 -12.12
C GLU A 204 8.53 -10.13 -11.77
N ALA A 205 7.91 -9.85 -10.61
CA ALA A 205 6.69 -10.53 -10.17
C ALA A 205 5.42 -9.95 -10.79
N MET A 206 5.44 -8.65 -11.13
CA MET A 206 4.29 -7.96 -11.72
C MET A 206 3.89 -8.53 -13.09
N PRO A 207 4.77 -8.73 -14.10
CA PRO A 207 4.42 -9.21 -15.43
C PRO A 207 3.62 -10.52 -15.49
N GLN A 208 3.66 -11.31 -14.40
CA GLN A 208 2.92 -12.57 -14.29
C GLN A 208 1.44 -12.37 -13.96
N ILE A 209 1.01 -11.15 -13.64
CA ILE A 209 -0.37 -10.83 -13.32
C ILE A 209 -1.15 -10.64 -14.63
N PRO A 210 -2.18 -11.46 -14.91
CA PRO A 210 -3.01 -11.30 -16.10
C PRO A 210 -3.68 -9.93 -16.16
N GLY A 211 -3.72 -9.30 -17.34
CA GLY A 211 -4.34 -7.98 -17.54
C GLY A 211 -3.41 -6.78 -17.36
N ILE A 212 -2.08 -6.98 -17.43
CA ILE A 212 -1.13 -5.88 -17.46
C ILE A 212 -1.15 -5.18 -18.82
N LEU A 213 -1.38 -3.87 -18.78
CA LEU A 213 -1.23 -3.00 -19.93
C LEU A 213 0.24 -2.58 -20.09
N ALA A 214 0.67 -2.39 -21.33
CA ALA A 214 1.98 -1.82 -21.62
C ALA A 214 2.15 -0.44 -20.96
N ALA A 215 3.38 -0.08 -20.61
CA ALA A 215 3.69 1.25 -20.09
C ALA A 215 3.23 2.31 -21.09
N GLY A 216 2.40 3.26 -20.65
CA GLY A 216 1.85 4.32 -21.51
C GLY A 216 0.66 3.93 -22.37
N ALA A 217 0.14 2.70 -22.27
CA ALA A 217 -1.12 2.34 -22.92
C ALA A 217 -2.27 3.25 -22.46
N PRO A 218 -3.21 3.61 -23.37
CA PRO A 218 -4.36 4.41 -23.01
C PRO A 218 -5.16 3.72 -21.91
N THR A 219 -5.74 4.54 -21.03
CA THR A 219 -6.56 3.99 -19.95
C THR A 219 -7.87 3.50 -20.54
N PRO A 220 -8.30 2.27 -20.25
CA PRO A 220 -9.64 1.82 -20.57
C PRO A 220 -10.71 2.72 -19.93
#